data_AF-A0A166C8M0-F1
#
_entry.id   AF-A0A166C8M0-F1
#
_cell.length_a   1.000
_cell.length_b   1.000
_cell.length_c   1.000
_cell.angle_alpha   90.00
_cell.angle_beta   90.00
_cell.angle_gamma   90.00
#
_symmetry.space_group_name_H-M   'P 1'
#
loop_
_entity.id
_entity.type
_entity.pdbx_description
1 polymer ?
#
loop_
_entity_poly.entity_id
_entity_poly.type
_entity_poly.pdbx_seq_one_letter_code
_entity_poly.pdbx_strand_id
1 'polypeptide(L)'
;RCIDCFGRFSFCQECMLERHQSLPCHRLEKWNGACFTQTTLLAEGYLLHLGHGRDCSAFTFDLLDYFWVDMIECKNVNQSFIRKLGHITNPDFPEDSLVRSHTLCIFTALTPSQQLYRQLLYCSRSYRYLVTRVTFGYGHNLAKEPGVGSLALFCPACPQPGFNLPDNWED
;
A
#
# COMPACT_ATOMS: atom_id res chain seq x y z
N ARG A 1 4.65 -2.02 -20.14
CA ARG A 1 3.45 -1.21 -20.45
C ARG A 1 2.68 -0.92 -19.17
N CYS A 2 2.14 0.28 -18.99
CA CYS A 2 1.23 0.59 -17.89
C CYS A 2 -0.22 0.59 -18.39
N ILE A 3 -1.15 -0.01 -17.63
CA ILE A 3 -2.56 -0.12 -18.04
C ILE A 3 -3.45 0.98 -17.44
N ASP A 4 -2.97 1.69 -16.42
CA ASP A 4 -3.71 2.76 -15.74
C ASP A 4 -3.34 4.17 -16.25
N CYS A 5 -2.13 4.34 -16.83
CA CYS A 5 -1.74 5.58 -17.49
C CYS A 5 -2.53 5.83 -18.78
N PHE A 6 -2.86 7.10 -19.03
CA PHE A 6 -3.49 7.50 -20.28
C PHE A 6 -2.62 7.12 -21.49
N GLY A 7 -3.26 6.54 -22.52
CA GLY A 7 -2.59 6.11 -23.76
C GLY A 7 -1.92 4.74 -23.74
N ARG A 8 -1.85 4.04 -22.58
CA ARG A 8 -1.30 2.67 -22.45
C ARG A 8 0.05 2.46 -23.16
N PHE A 9 0.92 3.45 -23.09
CA PHE A 9 2.21 3.41 -23.76
C PHE A 9 3.15 2.34 -23.19
N SER A 10 3.99 1.79 -24.07
CA SER A 10 5.09 0.91 -23.72
C SER A 10 6.34 1.75 -23.47
N PHE A 11 6.99 1.55 -22.32
CA PHE A 11 8.21 2.23 -21.93
C PHE A 11 9.31 1.21 -21.68
N CYS A 12 10.58 1.63 -21.79
CA CYS A 12 11.67 0.86 -21.20
C CYS A 12 11.53 0.83 -19.67
N GLN A 13 12.30 -0.04 -19.02
CA GLN A 13 12.23 -0.21 -17.56
C GLN A 13 12.53 1.09 -16.81
N GLU A 14 13.59 1.81 -17.19
CA GLU A 14 13.99 3.06 -16.53
C GLU A 14 12.92 4.15 -16.64
N CYS A 15 12.43 4.44 -17.85
CA CYS A 15 11.35 5.41 -18.05
C CYS A 15 10.05 4.98 -17.36
N MET A 16 9.80 3.67 -17.22
CA MET A 16 8.66 3.18 -16.45
C MET A 16 8.81 3.56 -14.97
N LEU A 17 9.97 3.31 -14.37
CA LEU A 17 10.22 3.60 -12.95
C LEU A 17 10.17 5.10 -12.67
N GLU A 18 10.82 5.91 -13.51
CA GLU A 18 10.87 7.37 -13.37
C GLU A 18 9.46 7.98 -13.44
N ARG A 19 8.67 7.61 -14.46
CA ARG A 19 7.34 8.17 -14.65
C ARG A 19 6.32 7.74 -13.59
N HIS A 20 6.60 6.65 -12.88
CA HIS A 20 5.72 6.12 -11.83
C HIS A 20 6.22 6.38 -10.41
N GLN A 21 7.20 7.28 -10.23
CA GLN A 21 7.69 7.71 -8.92
C GLN A 21 6.58 8.10 -7.95
N SER A 22 5.55 8.81 -8.42
CA SER A 22 4.38 9.20 -7.63
C SER A 22 3.12 8.40 -7.97
N LEU A 23 3.26 7.30 -8.72
CA LEU A 23 2.16 6.41 -9.13
C LEU A 23 2.51 4.94 -8.84
N PRO A 24 2.96 4.59 -7.62
CA PRO A 24 3.49 3.26 -7.29
C PRO A 24 2.45 2.13 -7.39
N CYS A 25 1.16 2.48 -7.43
CA CYS A 25 0.06 1.52 -7.45
C CYS A 25 -0.51 1.27 -8.86
N HIS A 26 0.08 1.85 -9.90
CA HIS A 26 -0.34 1.58 -11.27
C HIS A 26 0.00 0.14 -11.66
N ARG A 27 -0.96 -0.51 -12.32
CA ARG A 27 -0.82 -1.87 -12.81
C ARG A 27 0.01 -1.87 -14.09
N LEU A 28 0.91 -2.84 -14.16
CA LEU A 28 1.85 -2.98 -15.27
C LEU A 28 1.67 -4.33 -15.97
N GLU A 29 2.11 -4.35 -17.22
CA GLU A 29 2.32 -5.57 -17.99
C GLU A 29 3.72 -5.53 -18.61
N LYS A 30 4.42 -6.66 -18.57
CA LYS A 30 5.74 -6.83 -19.20
C LYS A 30 5.61 -7.70 -20.45
N TRP A 31 6.33 -7.32 -21.49
CA TRP A 31 6.46 -8.16 -22.68
C TRP A 31 7.46 -9.28 -22.38
N ASN A 32 7.04 -10.53 -22.54
CA ASN A 32 7.89 -11.71 -22.30
C ASN A 32 8.53 -12.28 -23.59
N GLY A 33 8.37 -11.61 -24.74
CA GLY A 33 8.78 -12.12 -26.04
C GLY A 33 7.62 -12.61 -26.92
N ALA A 34 6.49 -13.02 -26.31
CA ALA A 34 5.32 -13.54 -27.01
C ALA A 34 4.02 -12.81 -26.67
N CYS A 35 3.82 -12.45 -25.39
CA CYS A 35 2.64 -11.74 -24.93
C CYS A 35 2.94 -10.80 -23.76
N PHE A 36 1.95 -9.97 -23.42
CA PHE A 36 1.99 -9.14 -22.22
C PHE A 36 1.48 -9.94 -21.03
N THR A 37 2.31 -10.08 -19.99
CA THR A 37 1.96 -10.70 -18.71
C THR A 37 1.91 -9.65 -17.61
N GLN A 38 1.04 -9.82 -16.63
CA GLN A 38 0.97 -8.90 -15.48
C GLN A 38 2.31 -8.85 -14.74
N THR A 39 2.70 -7.65 -14.34
CA THR A 39 3.84 -7.39 -13.45
C THR A 39 3.49 -6.25 -12.50
N THR A 40 4.36 -5.96 -11.54
CA THR A 40 4.21 -4.83 -10.62
C THR A 40 5.43 -3.93 -10.73
N LEU A 41 5.28 -2.65 -10.34
CA LEU A 41 6.42 -1.74 -10.25
C LEU A 41 7.53 -2.30 -9.36
N LEU A 42 7.16 -2.92 -8.23
CA LEU A 42 8.09 -3.58 -7.31
C LEU A 42 8.90 -4.69 -8.01
N ALA A 43 8.24 -5.54 -8.79
CA ALA A 43 8.91 -6.60 -9.55
C ALA A 43 9.86 -6.08 -10.63
N GLU A 44 9.61 -4.87 -11.15
CA GLU A 44 10.51 -4.19 -12.08
C GLU A 44 11.61 -3.36 -11.38
N GLY A 45 11.75 -3.45 -10.06
CA GLY A 45 12.80 -2.79 -9.29
C GLY A 45 12.41 -1.44 -8.68
N TYR A 46 11.12 -1.10 -8.66
CA TYR A 46 10.65 0.10 -7.98
C TYR A 46 10.81 -0.04 -6.46
N LEU A 47 11.45 0.96 -5.85
CA LEU A 47 11.56 1.06 -4.40
C LEU A 47 10.56 2.10 -3.90
N LEU A 48 9.58 1.66 -3.11
CA LEU A 48 8.67 2.58 -2.42
C LEU A 48 9.36 3.13 -1.17
N HIS A 49 9.65 4.42 -1.18
CA HIS A 49 10.18 5.12 -0.01
C HIS A 49 9.03 5.53 0.92
N LEU A 50 9.00 4.95 2.12
CA LEU A 50 8.13 5.37 3.22
C LEU A 50 8.93 6.33 4.12
N GLY A 51 8.43 7.54 4.35
CA GLY A 51 9.09 8.57 5.20
C GLY A 51 9.78 9.71 4.45
N HIS A 52 10.50 10.56 5.19
CA HIS A 52 11.13 11.77 4.65
C HIS A 52 12.49 11.47 3.96
N GLY A 53 12.56 11.64 2.64
CA GLY A 53 13.79 11.56 1.86
C GLY A 53 13.58 11.52 0.34
N ARG A 54 14.30 12.41 -0.36
CA ARG A 54 14.37 12.72 -1.82
C ARG A 54 13.07 12.98 -2.58
N ASP A 55 11.98 12.28 -2.30
CA ASP A 55 10.64 12.56 -2.82
C ASP A 55 9.61 12.15 -1.77
N CYS A 56 9.31 13.07 -0.85
CA CYS A 56 8.50 12.79 0.33
C CYS A 56 7.12 12.25 -0.07
N SER A 57 6.90 10.94 0.10
CA SER A 57 5.56 10.42 0.25
C SER A 57 4.99 10.98 1.56
N ALA A 58 3.74 11.43 1.57
CA ALA A 58 3.11 11.97 2.78
C ALA A 58 2.98 10.94 3.91
N PHE A 59 3.34 9.67 3.67
CA PHE A 59 3.06 8.53 4.51
C PHE A 59 4.26 8.16 5.38
N THR A 60 4.45 8.91 6.47
CA THR A 60 5.35 8.51 7.57
C THR A 60 4.74 7.34 8.35
N PHE A 61 5.55 6.58 9.10
CA PHE A 61 5.02 5.51 9.96
C PHE A 61 4.06 6.07 11.01
N ASP A 62 4.36 7.21 11.62
CA ASP A 62 3.46 7.88 12.56
C ASP A 62 2.09 8.20 11.96
N LEU A 63 2.06 8.64 10.69
CA LEU A 63 0.81 8.89 9.98
C LEU A 63 0.03 7.59 9.74
N LEU A 64 0.73 6.51 9.37
CA LEU A 64 0.11 5.22 9.10
C LEU A 64 -0.43 4.58 10.39
N ASP A 65 0.25 4.76 11.52
CA ASP A 65 -0.26 4.38 12.84
C ASP A 65 -1.47 5.21 13.23
N TYR A 66 -1.42 6.54 13.05
CA TYR A 66 -2.57 7.41 13.32
C TYR A 66 -3.80 7.04 12.48
N PHE A 67 -3.59 6.78 11.18
CA PHE A 67 -4.64 6.30 10.28
C PHE A 67 -5.28 5.00 10.78
N TRP A 68 -4.47 4.03 11.23
CA TRP A 68 -4.96 2.76 11.72
C TRP A 68 -5.80 2.92 12.99
N VAL A 69 -5.34 3.75 13.95
CA VAL A 69 -6.10 4.06 15.17
C VAL A 69 -7.40 4.77 14.84
N ASP A 70 -7.38 5.79 13.98
CA ASP A 70 -8.59 6.53 13.56
C ASP A 70 -9.62 5.61 12.87
N MET A 71 -9.14 4.66 12.06
CA MET A 71 -10.00 3.68 11.40
C MET A 71 -10.68 2.73 12.40
N ILE A 72 -9.94 2.20 13.38
CA ILE A 72 -10.46 1.22 14.35
C ILE A 72 -11.38 1.89 15.37
N GLU A 73 -10.92 2.99 15.95
CA GLU A 73 -11.61 3.62 17.07
C GLU A 73 -12.82 4.41 16.59
N CYS A 74 -12.63 5.24 15.57
CA CYS A 74 -13.66 6.17 15.14
C CYS A 74 -14.57 5.61 14.04
N LYS A 75 -14.28 4.41 13.50
CA LYS A 75 -14.99 3.82 12.36
C LYS A 75 -15.11 4.78 11.17
N ASN A 76 -14.12 5.67 11.02
CA ASN A 76 -14.15 6.65 9.95
C ASN A 76 -13.99 5.95 8.60
N VAL A 77 -14.77 6.38 7.62
CA VAL A 77 -14.51 6.00 6.24
C VAL A 77 -13.16 6.58 5.82
N ASN A 78 -12.34 5.77 5.16
CA ASN A 78 -10.97 6.13 4.74
C ASN A 78 -10.90 7.46 3.96
N GLN A 79 -11.97 7.81 3.22
CA GLN A 79 -12.07 9.09 2.52
C GLN A 79 -12.13 10.30 3.46
N SER A 80 -12.79 10.17 4.62
CA SER A 80 -12.84 11.23 5.62
C SER A 80 -11.46 11.51 6.20
N PHE A 81 -10.63 10.49 6.37
CA PHE A 81 -9.24 10.68 6.82
C PHE A 81 -8.44 11.51 5.80
N ILE A 82 -8.56 11.24 4.50
CA ILE A 82 -7.93 12.04 3.45
C ILE A 82 -8.38 13.51 3.51
N ARG A 83 -9.66 13.77 3.76
CA ARG A 83 -10.15 15.15 3.96
C ARG A 83 -9.56 15.80 5.21
N LYS A 84 -9.48 15.08 6.33
CA LYS A 84 -8.81 15.56 7.56
C LYS A 84 -7.36 15.94 7.29
N LEU A 85 -6.61 15.08 6.57
CA LEU A 85 -5.24 15.41 6.18
C LEU A 85 -5.18 16.69 5.36
N GLY A 86 -6.13 16.88 4.46
CA GLY A 86 -6.22 18.10 3.67
C GLY A 86 -6.41 19.35 4.53
N HIS A 87 -7.36 19.30 5.47
CA HIS A 87 -7.60 20.38 6.43
C HIS A 87 -6.42 20.66 7.38
N ILE A 88 -5.67 19.63 7.78
CA ILE A 88 -4.47 19.80 8.62
C ILE A 88 -3.33 20.44 7.80
N THR A 89 -3.19 20.07 6.53
CA THR A 89 -2.07 20.48 5.68
C THR A 89 -2.27 21.88 5.07
N ASN A 90 -3.47 22.18 4.58
CA ASN A 90 -3.86 23.48 4.06
C ASN A 90 -5.32 23.76 4.47
N PRO A 91 -5.56 24.45 5.59
CA PRO A 91 -6.92 24.71 6.06
C PRO A 91 -7.71 25.63 5.11
N ASP A 92 -7.03 26.53 4.40
CA ASP A 92 -7.65 27.49 3.50
C ASP A 92 -8.13 26.81 2.20
N PHE A 93 -7.37 25.84 1.71
CA PHE A 93 -7.67 25.06 0.50
C PHE A 93 -7.40 23.57 0.72
N PRO A 94 -8.28 22.88 1.48
CA PRO A 94 -8.05 21.49 1.89
C PRO A 94 -8.02 20.51 0.71
N GLU A 95 -8.70 20.84 -0.39
CA GLU A 95 -8.70 20.01 -1.61
C GLU A 95 -7.41 20.21 -2.45
N ASP A 96 -6.73 21.36 -2.32
CA ASP A 96 -5.50 21.70 -3.05
C ASP A 96 -4.23 21.24 -2.31
N SER A 97 -4.31 21.01 -1.00
CA SER A 97 -3.20 20.49 -0.18
C SER A 97 -2.58 19.18 -0.69
N LEU A 98 -3.34 18.43 -1.50
CA LEU A 98 -2.97 17.11 -2.02
C LEU A 98 -2.31 17.19 -3.41
N VAL A 99 -2.09 18.41 -3.93
CA VAL A 99 -1.68 18.67 -5.31
C VAL A 99 -0.23 19.15 -5.37
N ARG A 100 0.74 18.28 -5.05
CA ARG A 100 2.18 18.61 -5.24
C ARG A 100 2.70 18.44 -6.68
N SER A 101 1.84 18.16 -7.66
CA SER A 101 2.23 18.20 -9.07
C SER A 101 1.02 18.44 -9.97
N HIS A 102 0.76 19.71 -10.28
CA HIS A 102 -0.20 20.09 -11.33
C HIS A 102 0.15 19.49 -12.71
N THR A 103 1.39 19.05 -12.91
CA THR A 103 1.87 18.52 -14.19
C THR A 103 1.54 17.05 -14.41
N LEU A 104 1.29 16.25 -13.36
CA LEU A 104 1.03 14.81 -13.51
C LEU A 104 -0.46 14.44 -13.57
N CYS A 105 -1.35 15.25 -12.98
CA CYS A 105 -2.79 14.97 -12.95
C CYS A 105 -3.46 15.07 -14.32
N ILE A 106 -2.89 15.82 -15.28
CA ILE A 106 -3.44 15.96 -16.63
C ILE A 106 -3.40 14.62 -17.40
N PHE A 107 -2.55 13.66 -16.98
CA PHE A 107 -2.34 12.38 -17.65
C PHE A 107 -2.97 11.17 -16.93
N THR A 108 -3.71 11.38 -15.84
CA THR A 108 -4.37 10.33 -15.06
C THR A 108 -5.88 10.55 -15.03
N ALA A 109 -6.69 9.51 -15.22
CA ALA A 109 -8.15 9.59 -15.13
C ALA A 109 -8.69 9.69 -13.68
N LEU A 110 -7.86 10.10 -12.71
CA LEU A 110 -8.17 10.13 -11.28
C LEU A 110 -7.92 11.53 -10.70
N THR A 111 -8.73 11.93 -9.71
CA THR A 111 -8.49 13.15 -8.94
C THR A 111 -7.28 13.00 -8.00
N PRO A 112 -6.62 14.10 -7.59
CA PRO A 112 -5.53 14.05 -6.62
C PRO A 112 -5.91 13.31 -5.31
N SER A 113 -7.12 13.56 -4.81
CA SER A 113 -7.67 12.89 -3.64
C SER A 113 -7.84 11.38 -3.83
N GLN A 114 -8.28 10.93 -5.00
CA GLN A 114 -8.40 9.51 -5.34
C GLN A 114 -7.02 8.84 -5.46
N GLN A 115 -6.02 9.53 -6.01
CA GLN A 115 -4.66 9.01 -6.10
C GLN A 115 -4.04 8.85 -4.71
N LEU A 116 -4.12 9.89 -3.87
CA LEU A 116 -3.62 9.84 -2.51
C LEU A 116 -4.32 8.77 -1.67
N TYR A 117 -5.64 8.64 -1.82
CA TYR A 117 -6.42 7.58 -1.17
C TYR A 117 -5.87 6.18 -1.50
N ARG A 118 -5.62 5.90 -2.80
CA ARG A 118 -5.08 4.60 -3.22
C ARG A 118 -3.69 4.35 -2.65
N GLN A 119 -2.83 5.38 -2.66
CA GLN A 119 -1.50 5.29 -2.09
C GLN A 119 -1.55 5.06 -0.57
N LEU A 120 -2.42 5.76 0.17
CA LEU A 120 -2.61 5.58 1.60
C LEU A 120 -3.02 4.14 1.92
N LEU A 121 -4.01 3.60 1.20
CA LEU A 121 -4.46 2.22 1.42
C LEU A 121 -3.36 1.20 1.12
N TYR A 122 -2.57 1.43 0.07
CA TYR A 122 -1.45 0.57 -0.26
C TYR A 122 -0.38 0.63 0.83
N CYS A 123 0.08 1.82 1.20
CA CYS A 123 1.10 2.02 2.23
C CYS A 123 0.64 1.48 3.59
N SER A 124 -0.61 1.72 3.97
CA SER A 124 -1.20 1.20 5.21
C SER A 124 -1.21 -0.32 5.25
N ARG A 125 -1.61 -1.00 4.16
CA ARG A 125 -1.59 -2.47 4.08
C ARG A 125 -0.16 -3.03 4.17
N SER A 126 0.77 -2.45 3.41
CA SER A 126 2.17 -2.88 3.42
C SER A 126 2.80 -2.65 4.80
N TYR A 127 2.55 -1.49 5.40
CA TYR A 127 3.02 -1.18 6.75
C TYR A 127 2.43 -2.14 7.78
N ARG A 128 1.13 -2.42 7.72
CA ARG A 128 0.50 -3.37 8.66
C ARG A 128 1.10 -4.77 8.54
N TYR A 129 1.39 -5.22 7.31
CA TYR A 129 2.10 -6.47 7.10
C TYR A 129 3.51 -6.46 7.73
N LEU A 130 4.27 -5.38 7.57
CA LEU A 130 5.59 -5.23 8.19
C LEU A 130 5.50 -5.29 9.73
N VAL A 131 4.55 -4.55 10.32
CA VAL A 131 4.31 -4.58 11.76
C VAL A 131 3.97 -5.99 12.22
N THR A 132 3.05 -6.69 11.51
CA THR A 132 2.73 -8.09 11.82
C THR A 132 3.96 -8.99 11.74
N ARG A 133 4.81 -8.87 10.72
CA ARG A 133 6.06 -9.66 10.66
C ARG A 133 6.95 -9.40 11.86
N VAL A 134 7.15 -8.13 12.24
CA VAL A 134 7.95 -7.77 13.41
C VAL A 134 7.35 -8.37 14.68
N THR A 135 6.04 -8.24 14.89
CA THR A 135 5.32 -8.80 16.06
C THR A 135 5.51 -10.31 16.19
N PHE A 136 5.53 -11.05 15.08
CA PHE A 136 5.74 -12.50 15.07
C PHE A 136 7.23 -12.91 14.98
N GLY A 137 8.16 -11.98 15.18
CA GLY A 137 9.60 -12.28 15.26
C GLY A 137 10.31 -12.45 13.91
N TYR A 138 9.71 -11.99 12.81
CA TYR A 138 10.31 -12.01 11.46
C TYR A 138 11.04 -10.71 11.10
N GLY A 139 11.14 -9.75 12.03
CA GLY A 139 11.76 -8.44 11.76
C GLY A 139 13.28 -8.45 11.59
N HIS A 140 13.99 -9.39 12.23
CA HIS A 140 15.47 -9.39 12.29
C HIS A 140 16.14 -10.34 11.29
N ASN A 141 15.43 -11.36 10.79
CA ASN A 141 15.98 -12.33 9.85
C ASN A 141 15.20 -12.27 8.52
N LEU A 142 15.70 -11.45 7.60
CA LEU A 142 15.10 -11.23 6.28
C LEU A 142 15.11 -12.48 5.38
N ALA A 143 15.90 -13.51 5.70
CA ALA A 143 15.90 -14.78 4.99
C ALA A 143 14.80 -15.74 5.48
N LYS A 144 14.19 -15.47 6.65
CA LYS A 144 13.13 -16.28 7.23
C LYS A 144 11.77 -15.78 6.77
N GLU A 145 11.10 -16.57 5.94
CA GLU A 145 9.75 -16.26 5.47
C GLU A 145 8.66 -16.88 6.36
N PRO A 146 7.50 -16.21 6.56
CA PRO A 146 6.37 -16.77 7.29
C PRO A 146 5.76 -17.96 6.53
N GLY A 147 5.50 -19.05 7.23
CA GLY A 147 4.74 -20.19 6.72
C GLY A 147 3.24 -19.95 6.72
N VAL A 148 2.47 -20.90 6.17
CA VAL A 148 1.00 -20.85 6.21
C VAL A 148 0.53 -20.79 7.65
N GLY A 149 -0.32 -19.80 7.97
CA GLY A 149 -0.86 -19.59 9.31
C GLY A 149 0.14 -19.04 10.34
N SER A 150 1.42 -18.85 10.02
CA SER A 150 2.42 -18.45 11.02
C SER A 150 2.34 -16.99 11.46
N LEU A 151 1.47 -16.19 10.83
CA LEU A 151 1.15 -14.81 11.22
C LEU A 151 -0.26 -14.70 11.82
N ALA A 152 -0.96 -15.83 12.00
CA ALA A 152 -2.27 -15.84 12.64
C ALA A 152 -2.11 -15.70 14.15
N LEU A 153 -2.90 -14.81 14.75
CA LEU A 153 -2.99 -14.75 16.21
C LEU A 153 -3.64 -16.03 16.73
N PHE A 154 -3.08 -16.58 17.81
CA PHE A 154 -3.74 -17.65 18.52
C PHE A 154 -5.09 -17.15 19.04
N CYS A 155 -6.16 -17.85 18.68
CA CYS A 155 -7.51 -17.54 19.12
C CYS A 155 -8.06 -18.74 19.91
N PRO A 156 -8.25 -18.62 21.23
CA PRO A 156 -8.76 -19.71 22.06
C PRO A 156 -10.22 -20.09 21.74
N ALA A 157 -10.94 -19.27 20.98
CA ALA A 157 -12.29 -19.55 20.51
C ALA A 157 -12.34 -20.28 19.16
N CYS A 158 -11.27 -20.22 18.37
CA CYS A 158 -11.19 -20.98 17.11
C CYS A 158 -10.90 -22.47 17.41
N PRO A 159 -11.35 -23.41 16.57
CA PRO A 159 -10.99 -24.83 16.70
C PRO A 159 -9.47 -25.05 16.73
N GLN A 160 -8.95 -25.60 17.82
CA GLN A 160 -7.53 -25.89 18.06
C GLN A 160 -7.38 -27.33 18.57
N PRO A 161 -6.85 -28.25 17.73
CA PRO A 161 -6.56 -29.62 18.16
C PRO A 161 -5.65 -29.66 19.39
N GLY A 162 -6.01 -30.44 20.40
CA GLY A 162 -5.26 -30.55 21.66
C GLY A 162 -5.43 -29.36 22.62
N PHE A 163 -6.29 -28.39 22.32
CA PHE A 163 -6.58 -27.27 23.23
C PHE A 163 -8.07 -27.15 23.56
N ASN A 164 -8.94 -27.02 22.55
CA ASN A 164 -10.38 -26.85 22.74
C ASN A 164 -11.25 -27.72 21.81
N LEU A 165 -10.63 -28.65 21.08
CA LEU A 165 -11.31 -29.70 20.34
C LEU A 165 -11.25 -31.02 21.11
N PRO A 166 -12.33 -31.82 21.12
CA PRO A 166 -12.29 -33.17 21.67
C PRO A 166 -11.32 -34.04 20.85
N ASP A 167 -10.75 -35.08 21.45
CA ASP A 167 -9.71 -35.90 20.81
C ASP A 167 -10.18 -36.57 19.50
N ASN A 168 -11.48 -36.82 19.36
CA ASN A 168 -12.12 -37.46 18.21
C ASN A 168 -12.83 -36.48 17.26
N TRP A 169 -12.35 -35.24 17.14
CA TRP A 169 -13.01 -34.20 16.34
C TRP A 169 -12.95 -34.42 14.81
N GLU A 170 -12.03 -35.26 14.33
CA GLU A 170 -11.88 -35.59 12.90
C GLU A 170 -12.75 -36.78 12.44
N ASP A 171 -13.36 -37.51 13.38
CA ASP A 171 -14.25 -38.67 13.11
C ASP A 171 -15.66 -38.23 12.68
#